data_AF-A0A0D7XB46-F1
#
_entry.id   AF-A0A0D7XB46-F1
#
_cell.length_a   1.000
_cell.length_b   1.000
_cell.length_c   1.000
_cell.angle_alpha   90.00
_cell.angle_beta   90.00
_cell.angle_gamma   90.00
#
_symmetry.space_group_name_H-M   'P 1'
#
loop_
_entity.id
_entity.type
_entity.pdbx_description
1 polymer ?
#
loop_
_entity_poly.entity_id
_entity_poly.type
_entity_poly.pdbx_seq_one_letter_code
_entity_poly.pdbx_strand_id
1 'polypeptide(L)' 'MNTDETLNQQLEDARQRLHDLYKQYGFGHACVLEQSMFLDELINQYNRMFQTKKLTQLI' A
#
# COMPACT_ATOMS: atom_id res chain seq x y z
N MET A 1 -13.75 13.48 -8.38
CA MET A 1 -12.85 13.04 -7.29
C MET A 1 -12.07 11.86 -7.84
N ASN A 2 -10.78 12.07 -8.14
CA ASN A 2 -9.91 11.07 -8.76
C ASN A 2 -9.65 9.92 -7.79
N THR A 3 -10.14 8.74 -8.11
CA THR A 3 -10.01 7.53 -7.29
C THR A 3 -8.53 7.16 -7.04
N ASP A 4 -7.67 7.56 -7.97
CA ASP A 4 -6.20 7.45 -7.93
C ASP A 4 -5.52 8.33 -6.87
N GLU A 5 -6.08 9.52 -6.57
CA GLU A 5 -5.54 10.41 -5.53
C GLU A 5 -5.80 9.84 -4.13
N THR A 6 -6.98 9.26 -3.93
CA THR A 6 -7.40 8.68 -2.65
C THR A 6 -6.62 7.40 -2.33
N LEU A 7 -6.25 6.61 -3.34
CA LEU A 7 -5.42 5.42 -3.18
C LEU A 7 -3.97 5.75 -2.85
N ASN A 8 -3.39 6.76 -3.50
CA ASN A 8 -2.04 7.24 -3.18
C ASN A 8 -1.96 7.77 -1.75
N GLN A 9 -2.98 8.51 -1.30
CA GLN A 9 -3.06 8.97 0.09
C GLN A 9 -3.12 7.79 1.07
N GLN A 10 -3.95 6.77 0.81
CA GLN A 10 -4.00 5.57 1.66
C GLN A 10 -2.67 4.82 1.70
N LEU A 11 -1.94 4.79 0.59
CA LEU A 11 -0.62 4.18 0.51
C LEU A 11 0.38 4.91 1.41
N GLU A 12 0.45 6.24 1.29
CA GLU A 12 1.33 7.09 2.09
C GLU A 12 0.99 6.99 3.59
N ASP A 13 -0.31 7.06 3.94
CA ASP A 13 -0.78 6.92 5.32
C ASP A 13 -0.35 5.57 5.91
N ALA A 14 -0.59 4.47 5.19
CA ALA A 14 -0.20 3.14 5.63
C ALA A 14 1.33 3.00 5.74
N ARG A 15 2.10 3.64 4.86
CA ARG A 15 3.57 3.64 4.86
C ARG A 15 4.11 4.40 6.07
N GLN A 16 3.50 5.53 6.40
CA GLN A 16 3.86 6.35 7.54
C GLN A 16 3.52 5.66 8.85
N ARG A 17 2.36 4.98 8.92
CA ARG A 17 1.94 4.16 10.06
C ARG A 17 2.86 2.97 10.29
N LEU A 18 3.28 2.29 9.21
CA LEU A 18 4.28 1.23 9.28
C LEU A 18 5.60 1.75 9.82
N HIS A 19 6.07 2.90 9.33
CA HIS A 19 7.32 3.52 9.79
C HIS A 19 7.25 3.87 11.29
N ASP A 20 6.14 4.44 11.75
CA ASP A 20 5.97 4.81 13.15
C ASP A 20 5.95 3.58 14.06
N LEU A 21 5.17 2.55 13.69
CA LEU A 21 5.15 1.27 14.39
C LEU A 21 6.52 0.60 14.40
N TYR A 22 7.23 0.65 13.28
CA TYR A 22 8.57 0.12 13.15
C TYR A 22 9.57 0.84 14.05
N LYS A 23 9.47 2.16 14.14
CA LYS A 23 10.33 3.00 14.99
C LYS A 23 10.02 2.80 16.47
N GLN A 24 8.76 2.53 16.82
CA GLN A 24 8.30 2.37 18.19
C GLN A 24 8.51 0.95 18.73
N TYR A 25 8.26 -0.08 17.91
CA TYR A 25 8.26 -1.48 18.34
C TYR A 25 9.36 -2.35 17.69
N GLY A 26 9.97 -1.91 16.60
CA GLY A 26 10.99 -2.66 15.85
C GLY A 26 10.44 -3.72 14.89
N PHE A 27 11.33 -4.41 14.16
CA PHE A 27 11.00 -5.41 13.13
C PHE A 27 10.26 -6.66 13.66
N GLY A 28 10.17 -6.86 14.98
CA GLY A 28 9.69 -8.10 15.59
C GLY A 28 8.25 -8.05 16.10
N HIS A 29 7.56 -6.92 16.00
CA HIS A 29 6.23 -6.79 16.55
C HIS A 29 5.17 -7.25 15.55
N ALA A 30 4.21 -8.08 15.99
CA ALA A 30 3.12 -8.59 15.16
C ALA A 30 2.38 -7.45 14.43
N CYS A 31 2.17 -6.32 15.11
CA CYS A 31 1.53 -5.15 14.54
C CYS A 31 2.31 -4.52 13.36
N VAL A 32 3.64 -4.59 13.36
CA VAL A 32 4.48 -4.14 12.23
C VAL A 32 4.36 -5.12 11.06
N LEU A 33 4.35 -6.42 11.33
CA LEU A 33 4.18 -7.45 10.31
C LEU A 33 2.80 -7.40 9.65
N GLU A 34 1.74 -7.24 10.43
CA GLU A 34 0.37 -7.06 9.93
C GLU A 34 0.25 -5.78 9.11
N GLN A 35 0.82 -4.67 9.59
CA GLN A 35 0.81 -3.41 8.86
C GLN A 35 1.61 -3.50 7.55
N SER A 36 2.71 -4.27 7.53
CA SER A 36 3.48 -4.55 6.31
C SER A 36 2.68 -5.34 5.31
N MET A 37 2.02 -6.43 5.73
CA MET A 37 1.14 -7.20 4.84
C MET A 37 0.00 -6.35 4.27
N PHE A 38 -0.60 -5.49 5.09
CA PHE A 38 -1.65 -4.59 4.64
C PHE A 38 -1.14 -3.58 3.60
N LEU A 39 0.06 -3.02 3.82
CA LEU A 39 0.70 -2.12 2.85
C LEU A 39 0.99 -2.83 1.53
N ASP A 40 1.56 -4.04 1.57
CA ASP A 40 1.84 -4.86 0.39
C ASP A 40 0.57 -5.19 -0.40
N GLU A 41 -0.53 -5.51 0.29
CA GLU A 41 -1.82 -5.78 -0.36
C GLU A 41 -2.39 -4.52 -1.04
N LEU A 42 -2.28 -3.35 -0.38
CA LEU A 42 -2.67 -2.05 -0.95
C LEU A 42 -1.85 -1.70 -2.19
N ILE A 43 -0.53 -1.89 -2.13
CA ILE A 43 0.38 -1.70 -3.26
C ILE A 43 0.01 -2.65 -4.40
N ASN A 44 -0.29 -3.91 -4.10
CA ASN A 44 -0.71 -4.88 -5.11
C ASN A 44 -2.05 -4.51 -5.73
N GLN A 45 -3.03 -4.03 -4.95
CA GLN A 45 -4.30 -3.55 -5.49
C GLN A 45 -4.11 -2.34 -6.40
N TYR A 46 -3.30 -1.36 -5.98
CA TYR A 46 -2.92 -0.22 -6.80
C TYR A 46 -2.26 -0.67 -8.10
N ASN A 47 -1.20 -1.50 -8.00
CA ASN A 47 -0.51 -2.04 -9.17
C ASN A 47 -1.44 -2.83 -10.08
N ARG A 48 -2.37 -3.62 -9.54
CA ARG A 48 -3.33 -4.39 -10.34
C ARG A 48 -4.30 -3.48 -11.09
N MET A 49 -4.81 -2.42 -10.46
CA MET A 49 -5.64 -1.42 -11.14
C MET A 49 -4.88 -0.72 -12.26
N PHE A 50 -3.61 -0.37 -12.05
CA PHE A 50 -2.77 0.27 -13.08
C PHE A 50 -2.29 -0.70 -14.17
N GLN A 51 -1.93 -1.94 -13.82
CA GLN A 51 -1.55 -2.98 -14.78
C GLN A 51 -2.73 -3.45 -15.63
N THR A 52 -3.94 -3.50 -15.08
CA THR A 52 -5.13 -3.85 -15.87
C THR A 52 -5.33 -2.83 -16.98
N LYS A 53 -5.13 -1.52 -16.73
CA LYS A 53 -5.15 -0.48 -17.78
C LYS A 53 -4.05 -0.64 -18.83
N LYS A 54 -2.89 -1.20 -18.48
CA LYS A 54 -1.77 -1.44 -19.40
C LYS A 54 -2.00 -2.66 -20.29
N LEU A 55 -2.71 -3.68 -19.78
CA LEU A 55 -3.06 -4.89 -20.55
C LEU A 55 -4.16 -4.59 -21.58
N THR A 56 -5.13 -3.73 -21.28
CA THR A 56 -6.20 -3.35 -22.23
C THR A 56 -5.75 -2.42 -23.36
N GLN A 57 -4.54 -1.86 -23.31
CA GLN A 57 -3.98 -1.03 -24.39
C GLN A 57 -3.20 -1.82 -25.45
N LEU A 58 -3.07 -3.14 -25.27
CA LEU A 58 -2.26 -4.03 -26.10
C LEU A 58 -3.11 -5.08 -26.87
N ILE A 59 -4.44 -4.91 -26.91
CA ILE A 59 -5.38 -5.80 -27.62
C ILE A 59 -6.10 -5.02 -28.71
#